data_AF-A0A3A8YLR1-F1
#
_entry.id   AF-A0A3A8YLR1-F1
#
_cell.length_a   1.000
_cell.length_b   1.000
_cell.length_c   1.000
_cell.angle_alpha   90.00
_cell.angle_beta   90.00
_cell.angle_gamma   90.00
#
_symmetry.space_group_name_H-M   'P 1'
#
loop_
_entity.id
_entity.type
_entity.pdbx_description
1 polymer ?
#
loop_
_entity_poly.entity_id
_entity_poly.type
_entity_poly.pdbx_seq_one_letter_code
_entity_poly.pdbx_strand_id
1 'polypeptide(L)'
;MAAKTISFPKGKGHLTHNNRDFICKNVVPERTVWNRIYIQEPLKDAYEKCFGQALRDYNATQKRKDRRKEDYLKEIENSCNKERTFYENIVQIGKKTDTPVADENGVLTEDAKAAIAVLEQYARTFQERNPNLYLFNCVMHLDEATPHLHIDYIPVAHGYKNGMKTRNSLTKAFQQMGFAKAVSRKQNETVAWQEREREYLTELCREQGIEIEVLGIQRDNLSLPEYKAAMREVEQLEQQAVVLDKRNEALEQQNDDLAQKTSELCGQVQEMEAQNNELVLQAQKLTEQIEEAEAKEKAAKEVLAKHDLRAETFKMISKEVAAETKSMKSVAVPMTNLFGSEEYVKVKKSDWNKILDAFSKAVSRNHLLEKYEKKIFGLEKKTAVLADQVEKLKRFVASRGLGETFVEFLKSLAPKTMKQKLEDAKLDAVEHNCQRKNQQALTEKNKRWQQEM
;
A
#
# COMPACT_ATOMS: atom_id res chain seq x y z
N MET A 1 -39.10 -5.66 4.64
CA MET A 1 -38.68 -6.15 5.97
C MET A 1 -37.42 -6.96 5.76
N ALA A 2 -36.43 -6.90 6.67
CA ALA A 2 -35.26 -7.76 6.54
C ALA A 2 -35.67 -9.21 6.83
N ALA A 3 -35.23 -10.15 5.99
CA ALA A 3 -35.53 -11.56 6.18
C ALA A 3 -34.90 -12.09 7.48
N LYS A 4 -35.65 -12.89 8.24
CA LYS A 4 -35.22 -13.50 9.50
C LYS A 4 -34.66 -14.90 9.26
N THR A 5 -34.03 -15.49 10.26
CA THR A 5 -33.46 -16.86 10.18
C THR A 5 -34.03 -17.77 11.25
N ILE A 6 -34.08 -19.08 11.00
CA ILE A 6 -34.51 -20.09 12.00
C ILE A 6 -33.27 -20.80 12.57
N SER A 7 -33.09 -20.70 13.88
CA SER A 7 -32.12 -21.50 14.62
C SER A 7 -32.80 -22.75 15.17
N PHE A 8 -32.20 -23.92 14.94
CA PHE A 8 -32.66 -25.22 15.46
C PHE A 8 -31.47 -26.09 15.91
N PRO A 9 -30.56 -25.60 16.79
CA PRO A 9 -29.45 -26.40 17.25
C PRO A 9 -29.89 -27.52 18.20
N LYS A 10 -29.00 -28.50 18.35
CA LYS A 10 -29.08 -29.47 19.44
C LYS A 10 -28.62 -28.79 20.74
N GLY A 11 -29.46 -28.84 21.75
CA GLY A 11 -29.17 -28.33 23.08
C GLY A 11 -28.33 -29.29 23.94
N LYS A 12 -27.89 -28.80 25.11
CA LYS A 12 -27.08 -29.60 26.05
C LYS A 12 -27.94 -30.42 27.01
N GLY A 13 -29.23 -30.10 27.15
CA GLY A 13 -30.18 -30.76 28.05
C GLY A 13 -29.99 -30.32 29.50
N HIS A 14 -29.94 -29.01 29.75
CA HIS A 14 -29.77 -28.49 31.11
C HIS A 14 -31.14 -28.12 31.71
N LEU A 15 -31.86 -29.09 32.26
CA LEU A 15 -33.21 -28.87 32.80
C LEU A 15 -33.28 -27.78 33.87
N THR A 16 -32.25 -27.66 34.71
CA THR A 16 -32.18 -26.60 35.74
C THR A 16 -32.11 -25.19 35.14
N HIS A 17 -31.53 -25.05 33.95
CA HIS A 17 -31.55 -23.80 33.20
C HIS A 17 -32.93 -23.57 32.59
N ASN A 18 -33.48 -24.57 31.90
CA ASN A 18 -34.76 -24.48 31.18
C ASN A 18 -35.91 -24.13 32.14
N ASN A 19 -35.85 -24.67 33.36
CA ASN A 19 -36.88 -24.50 34.37
C ASN A 19 -36.60 -23.36 35.35
N ARG A 20 -35.52 -22.60 35.12
CA ARG A 20 -35.08 -21.48 35.95
C ARG A 20 -34.79 -21.85 37.42
N ASP A 21 -34.42 -23.11 37.68
CA ASP A 21 -33.81 -23.52 38.95
C ASP A 21 -32.40 -22.91 39.12
N PHE A 22 -31.79 -22.49 38.01
CA PHE A 22 -30.54 -21.74 37.97
C PHE A 22 -30.66 -20.54 37.00
N ILE A 23 -30.32 -19.34 37.48
CA ILE A 23 -30.36 -18.10 36.70
C ILE A 23 -28.95 -17.78 36.16
N CYS A 24 -28.80 -17.83 34.83
CA CYS A 24 -27.56 -17.45 34.14
C CYS A 24 -27.41 -15.92 34.03
N LYS A 25 -26.17 -15.43 33.81
CA LYS A 25 -25.87 -14.00 33.68
C LYS A 25 -26.60 -13.26 32.54
N ASN A 26 -27.08 -13.99 31.53
CA ASN A 26 -27.80 -13.44 30.37
C ASN A 26 -29.32 -13.38 30.57
N VAL A 27 -29.83 -13.91 31.68
CA VAL A 27 -31.24 -13.83 32.04
C VAL A 27 -31.49 -12.47 32.71
N VAL A 28 -32.59 -11.83 32.33
CA VAL A 28 -33.11 -10.62 32.98
C VAL A 28 -34.22 -11.08 33.94
N PRO A 29 -33.96 -11.11 35.26
CA PRO A 29 -34.84 -11.75 36.24
C PRO A 29 -36.28 -11.24 36.21
N GLU A 30 -36.47 -9.94 35.96
CA GLU A 30 -37.78 -9.27 35.93
C GLU A 30 -38.67 -9.79 34.79
N ARG A 31 -38.08 -10.36 33.75
CA ARG A 31 -38.77 -10.91 32.58
C ARG A 31 -39.06 -12.39 32.68
N THR A 32 -38.57 -13.08 33.72
CA THR A 32 -38.82 -14.53 33.91
C THR A 32 -40.32 -14.86 33.96
N VAL A 33 -41.13 -13.92 34.45
CA VAL A 33 -42.60 -14.02 34.48
C VAL A 33 -43.25 -13.99 33.09
N TRP A 34 -42.51 -13.61 32.04
CA TRP A 34 -42.98 -13.67 30.66
C TRP A 34 -42.76 -15.05 30.03
N ASN A 35 -41.89 -15.88 30.60
CA ASN A 35 -41.63 -17.22 30.09
C ASN A 35 -42.92 -18.04 30.04
N ARG A 36 -43.03 -18.92 29.04
CA ARG A 36 -44.22 -19.76 28.86
C ARG A 36 -43.84 -21.22 29.03
N ILE A 37 -44.57 -21.92 29.88
CA ILE A 37 -44.39 -23.34 30.14
C ILE A 37 -45.52 -24.08 29.43
N TYR A 38 -45.19 -24.93 28.47
CA TYR A 38 -46.18 -25.75 27.75
C TYR A 38 -46.32 -27.13 28.40
N ILE A 39 -45.20 -27.72 28.81
CA ILE A 39 -45.16 -28.95 29.61
C ILE A 39 -43.88 -28.95 30.43
N GLN A 40 -43.96 -29.47 31.65
CA GLN A 40 -42.84 -29.60 32.57
C GLN A 40 -43.08 -30.81 33.49
N GLU A 41 -42.75 -31.98 32.97
CA GLU A 41 -42.87 -33.25 33.68
C GLU A 41 -41.50 -33.67 34.26
N PRO A 42 -41.42 -34.19 35.50
CA PRO A 42 -40.18 -34.78 36.00
C PRO A 42 -39.71 -35.92 35.10
N LEU A 43 -38.41 -35.94 34.75
CA LEU A 43 -37.85 -36.93 33.83
C LEU A 43 -38.13 -38.38 34.26
N LYS A 44 -38.15 -38.65 35.57
CA LYS A 44 -38.47 -39.96 36.14
C LYS A 44 -39.91 -40.41 35.84
N ASP A 45 -40.87 -39.49 35.96
CA ASP A 45 -42.28 -39.77 35.73
C ASP A 45 -42.55 -39.99 34.23
N ALA A 46 -41.89 -39.18 33.38
CA ALA A 46 -41.91 -39.36 31.94
C ALA A 46 -41.35 -40.74 31.53
N TYR A 47 -40.25 -41.18 32.16
CA TYR A 47 -39.67 -42.51 31.93
C TYR A 47 -40.62 -43.65 32.35
N GLU A 48 -41.32 -43.49 33.47
CA GLU A 48 -42.33 -44.46 33.91
C GLU A 48 -43.48 -44.56 32.89
N LYS A 49 -43.97 -43.42 32.37
CA LYS A 49 -44.99 -43.42 31.31
C LYS A 49 -44.51 -44.06 30.01
N CYS A 50 -43.29 -43.75 29.57
CA CYS A 50 -42.75 -44.26 28.31
C CYS A 50 -42.38 -45.75 28.37
N PHE A 51 -41.83 -46.21 29.49
CA PHE A 51 -41.14 -47.51 29.57
C PHE A 51 -41.56 -48.40 30.73
N GLY A 52 -42.27 -47.88 31.74
CA GLY A 52 -42.61 -48.61 32.96
C GLY A 52 -43.34 -49.92 32.69
N GLN A 53 -44.33 -49.91 31.78
CA GLN A 53 -45.03 -51.14 31.42
C GLN A 53 -44.12 -52.14 30.70
N ALA A 54 -43.33 -51.68 29.73
CA ALA A 54 -42.39 -52.54 29.00
C ALA A 54 -41.31 -53.13 29.91
N LEU A 55 -40.91 -52.41 30.96
CA LEU A 55 -39.95 -52.86 31.96
C LEU A 55 -40.56 -53.96 32.85
N ARG A 56 -41.79 -53.77 33.32
CA ARG A 56 -42.55 -54.78 34.08
C ARG A 56 -42.73 -56.07 33.28
N ASP A 57 -43.19 -55.94 32.03
CA ASP A 57 -43.39 -57.07 31.12
C ASP A 57 -42.07 -57.83 30.88
N TYR A 58 -40.97 -57.11 30.67
CA TYR A 58 -39.66 -57.71 30.48
C TYR A 58 -39.23 -58.48 31.73
N ASN A 59 -39.27 -57.87 32.91
CA ASN A 59 -38.85 -58.48 34.17
C ASN A 59 -39.68 -59.70 34.56
N ALA A 60 -40.99 -59.71 34.25
CA ALA A 60 -41.87 -60.86 34.49
C ALA A 60 -41.41 -62.12 33.75
N THR A 61 -40.76 -61.97 32.59
CA THR A 61 -40.21 -63.11 31.82
C THR A 61 -38.80 -63.53 32.25
N GLN A 62 -38.11 -62.75 33.08
CA GLN A 62 -36.73 -63.03 33.48
C GLN A 62 -36.66 -63.98 34.69
N LYS A 63 -36.13 -65.19 34.45
CA LYS A 63 -35.84 -66.20 35.49
C LYS A 63 -34.56 -65.90 36.29
N ARG A 64 -33.58 -65.25 35.66
CA ARG A 64 -32.28 -64.92 36.25
C ARG A 64 -32.31 -63.53 36.90
N LYS A 65 -31.89 -63.43 38.16
CA LYS A 65 -31.90 -62.16 38.91
C LYS A 65 -30.99 -61.11 38.27
N ASP A 66 -29.82 -61.50 37.76
CA ASP A 66 -28.85 -60.61 37.11
C ASP A 66 -29.33 -60.00 35.78
N ARG A 67 -30.41 -60.54 35.19
CA ARG A 67 -31.00 -60.02 33.94
C ARG A 67 -32.18 -59.08 34.17
N ARG A 68 -32.68 -58.97 35.41
CA ARG A 68 -33.76 -58.03 35.74
C ARG A 68 -33.21 -56.62 35.80
N LYS A 69 -34.01 -55.68 35.30
CA LYS A 69 -33.67 -54.25 35.30
C LYS A 69 -34.53 -53.56 36.36
N GLU A 70 -33.93 -52.90 37.33
CA GLU A 70 -34.69 -52.24 38.40
C GLU A 70 -35.18 -50.84 37.97
N ASP A 71 -34.32 -50.07 37.32
CA ASP A 71 -34.59 -48.68 36.94
C ASP A 71 -34.08 -48.43 35.53
N TYR A 72 -35.00 -48.33 34.57
CA TYR A 72 -34.62 -48.17 33.17
C TYR A 72 -33.97 -46.82 32.86
N LEU A 73 -34.24 -45.78 33.65
CA LEU A 73 -33.55 -44.48 33.49
C LEU A 73 -32.06 -44.65 33.82
N LYS A 74 -31.74 -45.26 34.95
CA LYS A 74 -30.35 -45.57 35.34
C LYS A 74 -29.65 -46.48 34.35
N GLU A 75 -30.37 -47.42 33.73
CA GLU A 75 -29.81 -48.27 32.68
C GLU A 75 -29.36 -47.46 31.46
N ILE A 76 -30.08 -46.39 31.10
CA ILE A 76 -29.68 -45.49 30.02
C ILE A 76 -28.53 -44.59 30.46
N GLU A 77 -28.57 -44.04 31.68
CA GLU A 77 -27.48 -43.22 32.24
C GLU A 77 -26.13 -43.96 32.24
N ASN A 78 -26.16 -45.25 32.55
CA ASN A 78 -24.98 -46.11 32.61
C ASN A 78 -24.67 -46.82 31.27
N SER A 79 -25.42 -46.54 30.20
CA SER A 79 -25.28 -47.22 28.91
C SER A 79 -23.98 -46.82 28.19
N CYS A 80 -23.18 -47.81 27.79
CA CYS A 80 -22.01 -47.59 26.94
C CYS A 80 -22.37 -47.28 25.46
N ASN A 81 -23.66 -47.31 25.09
CA ASN A 81 -24.11 -47.15 23.71
C ASN A 81 -24.26 -45.68 23.26
N LYS A 82 -23.81 -44.72 24.08
CA LYS A 82 -23.91 -43.26 23.83
C LYS A 82 -25.35 -42.75 23.68
N GLU A 83 -26.33 -43.51 24.16
CA GLU A 83 -27.72 -43.09 24.28
C GLU A 83 -27.81 -42.01 25.37
N ARG A 84 -28.61 -40.96 25.14
CA ARG A 84 -28.88 -39.94 26.16
C ARG A 84 -30.22 -40.24 26.80
N THR A 85 -30.35 -39.88 28.08
CA THR A 85 -31.62 -40.02 28.81
C THR A 85 -32.73 -39.22 28.13
N PHE A 86 -32.38 -38.05 27.60
CA PHE A 86 -33.25 -37.26 26.73
C PHE A 86 -32.43 -36.41 25.76
N TYR A 87 -33.12 -35.75 24.83
CA TYR A 87 -32.53 -34.89 23.82
C TYR A 87 -33.22 -33.54 23.87
N GLU A 88 -32.45 -32.48 23.61
CA GLU A 88 -32.92 -31.10 23.61
C GLU A 88 -32.72 -30.50 22.23
N ASN A 89 -33.73 -29.78 21.74
CA ASN A 89 -33.59 -28.82 20.66
C ASN A 89 -33.96 -27.42 21.15
N ILE A 90 -33.16 -26.45 20.74
CA ILE A 90 -33.45 -25.03 21.00
C ILE A 90 -33.95 -24.43 19.70
N VAL A 91 -35.13 -23.80 19.70
CA VAL A 91 -35.74 -23.22 18.50
C VAL A 91 -35.90 -21.72 18.67
N GLN A 92 -35.33 -20.95 17.74
CA GLN A 92 -35.39 -19.49 17.76
C GLN A 92 -35.72 -18.96 16.35
N ILE A 93 -36.50 -17.88 16.30
CA ILE A 93 -36.78 -17.13 15.07
C ILE A 93 -36.09 -15.77 15.18
N GLY A 94 -35.29 -15.43 14.18
CA GLY A 94 -34.50 -14.21 14.13
C GLY A 94 -33.25 -14.22 15.00
N LYS A 95 -32.62 -13.06 15.14
CA LYS A 95 -31.45 -12.78 15.98
C LYS A 95 -31.71 -11.53 16.83
N LYS A 96 -30.84 -11.27 17.81
CA LYS A 96 -31.00 -10.15 18.74
C LYS A 96 -31.26 -8.80 18.05
N THR A 97 -30.66 -8.58 16.88
CA THR A 97 -30.77 -7.31 16.15
C THR A 97 -32.11 -7.12 15.43
N ASP A 98 -32.83 -8.19 15.11
CA ASP A 98 -34.09 -8.13 14.34
C ASP A 98 -35.31 -8.65 15.10
N THR A 99 -35.11 -9.42 16.17
CA THR A 99 -36.18 -9.99 17.00
C THR A 99 -35.80 -9.91 18.49
N PRO A 100 -35.41 -8.72 19.01
CA PRO A 100 -35.14 -8.57 20.43
C PRO A 100 -36.43 -8.78 21.23
N VAL A 101 -36.36 -9.47 22.36
CA VAL A 101 -37.53 -9.66 23.25
C VAL A 101 -38.14 -8.31 23.64
N ALA A 102 -37.31 -7.38 24.13
CA ALA A 102 -37.76 -6.10 24.66
C ALA A 102 -37.04 -4.94 23.95
N ASP A 103 -37.73 -3.82 23.82
CA ASP A 103 -37.19 -2.56 23.32
C ASP A 103 -36.37 -1.80 24.39
N GLU A 104 -35.93 -0.59 24.06
CA GLU A 104 -35.16 0.29 24.95
C GLU A 104 -35.92 0.68 26.23
N ASN A 105 -37.25 0.63 26.20
CA ASN A 105 -38.13 0.92 27.34
C ASN A 105 -38.46 -0.34 28.16
N GLY A 106 -37.92 -1.50 27.77
CA GLY A 106 -38.22 -2.77 28.42
C GLY A 106 -39.61 -3.31 28.08
N VAL A 107 -40.22 -2.91 26.97
CA VAL A 107 -41.54 -3.39 26.52
C VAL A 107 -41.38 -4.46 25.45
N LEU A 108 -42.25 -5.47 25.44
CA LEU A 108 -42.21 -6.56 24.46
C LEU A 108 -42.39 -6.03 23.04
N THR A 109 -41.44 -6.33 22.15
CA THR A 109 -41.43 -5.81 20.77
C THR A 109 -42.46 -6.51 19.87
N GLU A 110 -42.89 -5.84 18.79
CA GLU A 110 -43.81 -6.44 17.81
C GLU A 110 -43.19 -7.64 17.09
N ASP A 111 -41.91 -7.56 16.72
CA ASP A 111 -41.17 -8.70 16.15
C ASP A 111 -41.14 -9.89 17.11
N ALA A 112 -40.92 -9.65 18.41
CA ALA A 112 -40.97 -10.71 19.41
C ALA A 112 -42.38 -11.29 19.55
N LYS A 113 -43.44 -10.46 19.54
CA LYS A 113 -44.84 -10.95 19.59
C LYS A 113 -45.17 -11.87 18.42
N ALA A 114 -44.78 -11.50 17.21
CA ALA A 114 -44.97 -12.34 16.02
C ALA A 114 -44.21 -13.67 16.14
N ALA A 115 -42.93 -13.62 16.55
CA ALA A 115 -42.13 -14.83 16.77
C ALA A 115 -42.70 -15.72 17.89
N ILE A 116 -43.21 -15.13 18.97
CA ILE A 116 -43.86 -15.83 20.08
C ILE A 116 -45.08 -16.60 19.59
N ALA A 117 -45.93 -15.99 18.76
CA ALA A 117 -47.12 -16.63 18.21
C ALA A 117 -46.76 -17.87 17.38
N VAL A 118 -45.75 -17.75 16.50
CA VAL A 118 -45.23 -18.88 15.70
C VAL A 118 -44.69 -20.00 16.61
N LEU A 119 -43.81 -19.66 17.55
CA LEU A 119 -43.19 -20.64 18.44
C LEU A 119 -44.23 -21.30 19.35
N GLU A 120 -45.23 -20.58 19.82
CA GLU A 120 -46.34 -21.14 20.59
C GLU A 120 -47.12 -22.18 19.79
N GLN A 121 -47.51 -21.85 18.55
CA GLN A 121 -48.21 -22.79 17.68
C GLN A 121 -47.34 -24.02 17.39
N TYR A 122 -46.05 -23.81 17.12
CA TYR A 122 -45.08 -24.89 16.89
C TYR A 122 -44.98 -25.84 18.09
N ALA A 123 -44.87 -25.29 19.31
CA ALA A 123 -44.76 -26.05 20.55
C ALA A 123 -46.02 -26.86 20.85
N ARG A 124 -47.21 -26.26 20.72
CA ARG A 124 -48.50 -26.91 21.01
C ARG A 124 -48.78 -28.11 20.10
N THR A 125 -48.32 -28.05 18.87
CA THR A 125 -48.55 -29.09 17.85
C THR A 125 -47.36 -30.07 17.71
N PHE A 126 -46.28 -29.88 18.49
CA PHE A 126 -45.05 -30.68 18.37
C PHE A 126 -45.28 -32.17 18.57
N GLN A 127 -46.04 -32.56 19.60
CA GLN A 127 -46.25 -33.96 19.95
C GLN A 127 -47.02 -34.73 18.86
N GLU A 128 -47.94 -34.06 18.16
CA GLU A 128 -48.75 -34.66 17.09
C GLU A 128 -47.91 -35.01 15.86
N ARG A 129 -46.96 -34.13 15.48
CA ARG A 129 -46.00 -34.38 14.40
C ARG A 129 -44.90 -35.38 14.75
N ASN A 130 -44.66 -35.56 16.05
CA ASN A 130 -43.54 -36.32 16.59
C ASN A 130 -44.02 -37.41 17.56
N PRO A 131 -44.85 -38.37 17.12
CA PRO A 131 -45.50 -39.33 18.01
C PRO A 131 -44.52 -40.24 18.77
N ASN A 132 -43.31 -40.45 18.25
CA ASN A 132 -42.26 -41.26 18.89
C ASN A 132 -41.24 -40.42 19.67
N LEU A 133 -41.41 -39.10 19.75
CA LEU A 133 -40.61 -38.23 20.61
C LEU A 133 -41.53 -37.74 21.72
N TYR A 134 -41.47 -38.39 22.88
CA TYR A 134 -42.30 -38.01 24.03
C TYR A 134 -41.78 -36.69 24.59
N LEU A 135 -42.54 -35.63 24.37
CA LEU A 135 -42.26 -34.29 24.86
C LEU A 135 -42.59 -34.24 26.35
N PHE A 136 -41.57 -34.11 27.19
CA PHE A 136 -41.76 -34.07 28.65
C PHE A 136 -41.44 -32.70 29.24
N ASN A 137 -40.62 -31.88 28.57
CA ASN A 137 -40.36 -30.51 28.98
C ASN A 137 -40.30 -29.59 27.75
N CYS A 138 -41.08 -28.50 27.78
CA CYS A 138 -41.13 -27.51 26.70
C CYS A 138 -41.39 -26.13 27.30
N VAL A 139 -40.37 -25.25 27.24
CA VAL A 139 -40.39 -23.93 27.86
C VAL A 139 -39.92 -22.89 26.85
N MET A 140 -40.65 -21.77 26.76
CA MET A 140 -40.26 -20.60 26.00
C MET A 140 -39.62 -19.57 26.92
N HIS A 141 -38.40 -19.18 26.61
CA HIS A 141 -37.68 -18.11 27.30
C HIS A 141 -37.91 -16.77 26.61
N LEU A 142 -38.47 -15.83 27.36
CA LEU A 142 -38.69 -14.43 27.01
C LEU A 142 -37.94 -13.48 27.96
N ASP A 143 -37.00 -14.00 28.72
CA ASP A 143 -36.19 -13.28 29.70
C ASP A 143 -34.74 -13.08 29.24
N GLU A 144 -34.40 -13.59 28.07
CA GLU A 144 -33.09 -13.44 27.44
C GLU A 144 -33.12 -12.44 26.26
N ALA A 145 -32.17 -12.54 25.32
CA ALA A 145 -32.04 -11.59 24.23
C ALA A 145 -33.13 -11.73 23.16
N THR A 146 -33.53 -12.97 22.86
CA THR A 146 -34.41 -13.37 21.75
C THR A 146 -35.40 -14.42 22.24
N PRO A 147 -36.67 -14.40 21.79
CA PRO A 147 -37.62 -15.47 22.10
C PRO A 147 -37.12 -16.81 21.57
N HIS A 148 -37.01 -17.82 22.43
CA HIS A 148 -36.61 -19.16 22.02
C HIS A 148 -37.27 -20.25 22.85
N LEU A 149 -37.47 -21.41 22.25
CA LEU A 149 -37.99 -22.61 22.90
C LEU A 149 -36.85 -23.54 23.28
N HIS A 150 -36.96 -24.13 24.46
CA HIS A 150 -36.28 -25.36 24.83
C HIS A 150 -37.29 -26.51 24.70
N ILE A 151 -36.97 -27.49 23.87
CA ILE A 151 -37.81 -28.65 23.58
C ILE A 151 -37.04 -29.90 23.97
N ASP A 152 -37.40 -30.47 25.12
CA ASP A 152 -36.78 -31.68 25.67
C ASP A 152 -37.71 -32.88 25.49
N TYR A 153 -37.19 -33.91 24.84
CA TYR A 153 -37.96 -35.10 24.50
C TYR A 153 -37.20 -36.41 24.71
N ILE A 154 -37.95 -37.48 24.96
CA ILE A 154 -37.46 -38.84 25.10
C ILE A 154 -37.88 -39.63 23.85
N PRO A 155 -36.94 -40.21 23.09
CA PRO A 155 -37.29 -41.01 21.93
C PRO A 155 -37.81 -42.38 22.37
N VAL A 156 -39.02 -42.74 21.94
CA VAL A 156 -39.69 -43.99 22.28
C VAL A 156 -39.79 -44.86 21.04
N ALA A 157 -39.10 -46.00 21.06
CA ALA A 157 -39.08 -46.93 19.95
C ALA A 157 -39.62 -48.31 20.35
N HIS A 158 -40.52 -48.85 19.54
CA HIS A 158 -41.22 -50.11 19.82
C HIS A 158 -40.71 -51.30 18.99
N GLY A 159 -41.22 -52.50 19.24
CA GLY A 159 -41.03 -53.67 18.37
C GLY A 159 -39.61 -54.26 18.38
N TYR A 160 -38.92 -54.24 19.52
CA TYR A 160 -37.66 -55.00 19.67
C TYR A 160 -37.94 -56.48 19.96
N LYS A 161 -37.23 -57.37 19.26
CA LYS A 161 -37.39 -58.83 19.41
C LYS A 161 -36.70 -59.40 20.65
N ASN A 162 -35.56 -58.81 21.02
CA ASN A 162 -34.77 -59.19 22.18
C ASN A 162 -34.93 -58.13 23.27
N GLY A 163 -34.73 -58.47 24.55
CA GLY A 163 -34.78 -57.53 25.68
C GLY A 163 -36.15 -56.87 25.87
N MET A 164 -36.16 -55.64 26.38
CA MET A 164 -37.40 -54.83 26.46
C MET A 164 -37.94 -54.53 25.06
N LYS A 165 -39.27 -54.68 24.89
CA LYS A 165 -39.98 -54.47 23.61
C LYS A 165 -40.04 -52.99 23.20
N THR A 166 -40.08 -52.08 24.17
CA THR A 166 -40.01 -50.63 24.00
C THR A 166 -38.73 -50.11 24.63
N ARG A 167 -38.02 -49.21 23.95
CA ARG A 167 -36.69 -48.72 24.38
C ARG A 167 -36.48 -47.24 24.04
N ASN A 168 -35.56 -46.59 24.76
CA ASN A 168 -35.01 -45.31 24.37
C ASN A 168 -34.08 -45.52 23.16
N SER A 169 -34.50 -45.08 21.97
CA SER A 169 -33.68 -45.18 20.76
C SER A 169 -34.09 -44.14 19.73
N LEU A 170 -33.27 -43.09 19.60
CA LEU A 170 -33.54 -41.98 18.69
C LEU A 170 -33.65 -42.41 17.22
N THR A 171 -32.68 -43.20 16.74
CA THR A 171 -32.67 -43.68 15.35
C THR A 171 -33.90 -44.50 15.02
N LYS A 172 -34.29 -45.45 15.87
CA LYS A 172 -35.45 -46.30 15.60
C LYS A 172 -36.77 -45.54 15.77
N ALA A 173 -36.85 -44.59 16.71
CA ALA A 173 -37.99 -43.70 16.84
C ALA A 173 -38.22 -42.91 15.55
N PHE A 174 -37.17 -42.32 14.95
CA PHE A 174 -37.29 -41.65 13.66
C PHE A 174 -37.71 -42.60 12.53
N GLN A 175 -37.13 -43.80 12.44
CA GLN A 175 -37.54 -44.78 11.44
C GLN A 175 -39.01 -45.17 11.55
N GLN A 176 -39.54 -45.28 12.78
CA GLN A 176 -40.96 -45.55 13.03
C GLN A 176 -41.87 -44.37 12.66
N MET A 177 -41.34 -43.15 12.67
CA MET A 177 -42.01 -41.96 12.14
C MET A 177 -41.86 -41.80 10.62
N GLY A 178 -41.25 -42.77 9.92
CA GLY A 178 -41.15 -42.78 8.46
C GLY A 178 -39.86 -42.19 7.88
N PHE A 179 -38.87 -41.82 8.71
CA PHE A 179 -37.60 -41.32 8.21
C PHE A 179 -36.72 -42.45 7.65
N ALA A 180 -36.16 -42.23 6.47
CA ALA A 180 -35.30 -43.20 5.80
C ALA A 180 -34.03 -43.47 6.60
N LYS A 181 -33.57 -44.73 6.56
CA LYS A 181 -32.35 -45.14 7.25
C LYS A 181 -31.14 -44.34 6.75
N ALA A 182 -30.25 -43.95 7.67
CA ALA A 182 -29.05 -43.19 7.32
C ALA A 182 -28.21 -43.83 6.20
N VAL A 183 -27.85 -43.01 5.22
CA VAL A 183 -26.92 -43.36 4.12
C VAL A 183 -25.52 -42.82 4.41
N SER A 184 -25.43 -41.69 5.10
CA SER A 184 -24.15 -41.09 5.52
C SER A 184 -24.31 -40.28 6.80
N ARG A 185 -23.20 -39.78 7.36
CA ARG A 185 -23.27 -38.86 8.51
C ARG A 185 -24.03 -37.56 8.18
N LYS A 186 -24.00 -37.11 6.92
CA LYS A 186 -24.71 -35.90 6.46
C LYS A 186 -26.13 -36.18 5.99
N GLN A 187 -26.49 -37.44 5.75
CA GLN A 187 -27.82 -37.87 5.31
C GLN A 187 -28.30 -38.97 6.26
N ASN A 188 -28.87 -38.54 7.37
CA ASN A 188 -29.37 -39.40 8.44
C ASN A 188 -30.76 -38.95 8.90
N GLU A 189 -31.40 -39.78 9.72
CA GLU A 189 -32.76 -39.57 10.20
C GLU A 189 -32.95 -38.24 10.94
N THR A 190 -31.95 -37.81 11.72
CA THR A 190 -32.00 -36.55 12.48
C THR A 190 -31.96 -35.34 11.56
N VAL A 191 -31.13 -35.39 10.51
CA VAL A 191 -31.04 -34.30 9.52
C VAL A 191 -32.37 -34.16 8.77
N ALA A 192 -32.91 -35.27 8.25
CA ALA A 192 -34.18 -35.26 7.53
C ALA A 192 -35.35 -34.79 8.43
N TRP A 193 -35.34 -35.18 9.71
CA TRP A 193 -36.33 -34.70 10.68
C TRP A 193 -36.19 -33.19 10.94
N GLN A 194 -34.97 -32.69 11.14
CA GLN A 194 -34.75 -31.26 11.33
C GLN A 194 -35.13 -30.44 10.10
N GLU A 195 -34.92 -30.96 8.89
CA GLU A 195 -35.37 -30.33 7.64
C GLU A 195 -36.90 -30.22 7.63
N ARG A 196 -37.63 -31.31 7.90
CA ARG A 196 -39.10 -31.30 8.01
C ARG A 196 -39.61 -30.29 9.04
N GLU A 197 -38.98 -30.24 10.22
CA GLU A 197 -39.40 -29.29 11.27
C GLU A 197 -39.09 -27.84 10.90
N ARG A 198 -37.98 -27.57 10.19
CA ARG A 198 -37.65 -26.23 9.68
C ARG A 198 -38.59 -25.80 8.57
N GLU A 199 -39.00 -26.70 7.68
CA GLU A 199 -40.01 -26.44 6.65
C GLU A 199 -41.33 -26.03 7.30
N TYR A 200 -41.81 -26.80 8.27
CA TYR A 200 -43.04 -26.48 9.00
C TYR A 200 -42.95 -25.14 9.74
N LEU A 201 -41.83 -24.87 10.44
CA LEU A 201 -41.61 -23.56 11.06
C LEU A 201 -41.60 -22.41 10.06
N THR A 202 -41.06 -22.64 8.85
CA THR A 202 -41.03 -21.64 7.78
C THR A 202 -42.44 -21.34 7.28
N GLU A 203 -43.30 -22.35 7.17
CA GLU A 203 -44.73 -22.17 6.85
C GLU A 203 -45.44 -21.35 7.91
N LEU A 204 -45.27 -21.69 9.20
CA LEU A 204 -45.85 -20.92 10.30
C LEU A 204 -45.35 -19.47 10.34
N CYS A 205 -44.06 -19.24 10.04
CA CYS A 205 -43.51 -17.89 9.91
C CYS A 205 -44.21 -17.12 8.78
N ARG A 206 -44.41 -17.75 7.62
CA ARG A 206 -45.10 -17.14 6.47
C ARG A 206 -46.54 -16.75 6.80
N GLU A 207 -47.27 -17.59 7.55
CA GLU A 207 -48.64 -17.29 8.01
C GLU A 207 -48.69 -16.03 8.92
N GLN A 208 -47.63 -15.78 9.68
CA GLN A 208 -47.48 -14.60 10.54
C GLN A 208 -46.78 -13.41 9.85
N GLY A 209 -46.59 -13.47 8.52
CA GLY A 209 -45.95 -12.40 7.75
C GLY A 209 -44.44 -12.27 7.98
N ILE A 210 -43.80 -13.30 8.54
CA ILE A 210 -42.35 -13.34 8.76
C ILE A 210 -41.68 -14.01 7.56
N GLU A 211 -40.87 -13.25 6.84
CA GLU A 211 -40.04 -13.76 5.75
C GLU A 211 -38.78 -14.44 6.30
N ILE A 212 -38.53 -15.69 5.91
CA ILE A 212 -37.37 -16.48 6.33
C ILE A 212 -36.35 -16.61 5.20
N GLU A 213 -35.11 -16.22 5.47
CA GLU A 213 -33.97 -16.48 4.61
C GLU A 213 -33.28 -17.79 5.03
N VAL A 214 -33.17 -18.72 4.08
CA VAL A 214 -32.39 -19.95 4.27
C VAL A 214 -30.96 -19.68 3.87
N LEU A 215 -30.11 -19.40 4.86
CA LEU A 215 -28.67 -19.27 4.64
C LEU A 215 -28.11 -20.63 4.21
N GLY A 216 -27.60 -20.74 2.98
CA GLY A 216 -26.97 -21.95 2.43
C GLY A 216 -25.67 -22.40 3.10
N ILE A 217 -25.39 -21.92 4.31
CA ILE A 217 -24.17 -22.18 5.07
C ILE A 217 -24.53 -23.19 6.17
N GLN A 218 -23.93 -24.38 6.10
CA GLN A 218 -23.99 -25.38 7.15
C GLN A 218 -23.25 -24.84 8.39
N ARG A 219 -23.98 -24.28 9.35
CA ARG A 219 -23.42 -23.74 10.60
C ARG A 219 -23.18 -24.86 11.60
N ASP A 220 -22.01 -24.84 12.23
CA ASP A 220 -21.73 -25.72 13.37
C ASP A 220 -22.61 -25.34 14.58
N ASN A 221 -22.97 -26.34 15.39
CA ASN A 221 -23.69 -26.12 16.64
C ASN A 221 -22.75 -25.51 17.68
N LEU A 222 -22.66 -24.17 17.72
CA LEU A 222 -21.88 -23.45 18.72
C LEU A 222 -22.67 -23.35 20.03
N SER A 223 -21.99 -23.60 21.15
CA SER A 223 -22.51 -23.24 22.47
C SER A 223 -22.51 -21.72 22.66
N LEU A 224 -23.30 -21.23 23.61
CA LEU A 224 -23.45 -19.79 23.87
C LEU A 224 -22.12 -19.04 24.10
N PRO A 225 -21.14 -19.60 24.86
CA PRO A 225 -19.80 -19.01 24.97
C PRO A 225 -19.03 -18.99 23.65
N GLU A 226 -19.08 -20.07 22.86
CA GLU A 226 -18.40 -20.17 21.57
C GLU A 226 -19.00 -19.18 20.56
N TYR A 227 -20.33 -19.05 20.54
CA TYR A 227 -21.02 -18.05 19.72
C TYR A 227 -20.60 -16.61 20.10
N LYS A 228 -20.56 -16.30 21.40
CA LYS A 228 -20.10 -14.97 21.88
C LYS A 228 -18.64 -14.69 21.50
N ALA A 229 -17.77 -15.70 21.54
CA ALA A 229 -16.39 -15.56 21.13
C ALA A 229 -16.28 -15.31 19.61
N ALA A 230 -16.97 -16.11 18.80
CA ALA A 230 -17.02 -15.94 17.35
C ALA A 230 -17.56 -14.56 16.94
N MET A 231 -18.61 -14.06 17.61
CA MET A 231 -19.14 -12.72 17.33
C MET A 231 -18.15 -11.59 17.64
N ARG A 232 -17.35 -11.73 18.71
CA ARG A 232 -16.29 -10.75 19.02
C ARG A 232 -15.17 -10.77 17.98
N GLU A 233 -14.82 -11.95 17.49
CA GLU A 233 -13.82 -12.10 16.43
C GLU A 233 -14.31 -11.48 15.12
N VAL A 234 -15.57 -11.71 14.75
CA VAL A 234 -16.20 -11.06 13.59
C VAL A 234 -16.18 -9.54 13.73
N GLU A 235 -16.57 -9.00 14.88
CA GLU A 235 -16.55 -7.55 15.14
C GLU A 235 -15.12 -6.96 15.03
N GLN A 236 -14.11 -7.68 15.53
CA GLN A 236 -12.71 -7.28 15.38
C GLN A 236 -12.24 -7.30 13.92
N LEU A 237 -12.63 -8.32 13.15
CA LEU A 237 -12.31 -8.42 11.74
C LEU A 237 -13.00 -7.32 10.92
N GLU A 238 -14.25 -6.99 11.22
CA GLU A 238 -14.97 -5.87 10.62
C GLU A 238 -14.27 -4.53 10.90
N GLN A 239 -13.84 -4.30 12.15
CA GLN A 239 -13.05 -3.11 12.49
C GLN A 239 -11.70 -3.06 11.76
N GLN A 240 -11.02 -4.20 11.60
CA GLN A 240 -9.78 -4.29 10.83
C GLN A 240 -10.01 -4.02 9.35
N ALA A 241 -11.10 -4.52 8.76
CA ALA A 241 -11.47 -4.26 7.37
C ALA A 241 -11.67 -2.76 7.12
N VAL A 242 -12.39 -2.06 8.01
CA VAL A 242 -12.58 -0.60 7.91
C VAL A 242 -11.25 0.17 7.97
N VAL A 243 -10.30 -0.28 8.79
CA VAL A 243 -8.96 0.35 8.87
C VAL A 243 -8.15 0.09 7.59
N LEU A 244 -8.24 -1.13 7.03
CA LEU A 244 -7.58 -1.48 5.78
C LEU A 244 -8.15 -0.69 4.60
N ASP A 245 -9.47 -0.50 4.54
CA ASP A 245 -10.12 0.30 3.51
C ASP A 245 -9.63 1.75 3.53
N LYS A 246 -9.61 2.39 4.70
CA LYS A 246 -9.05 3.74 4.85
C LYS A 246 -7.57 3.84 4.46
N ARG A 247 -6.80 2.78 4.73
CA ARG A 247 -5.39 2.72 4.33
C ARG A 247 -5.24 2.58 2.81
N ASN A 248 -6.10 1.79 2.17
CA ASN A 248 -6.11 1.63 0.73
C ASN A 248 -6.48 2.95 0.04
N GLU A 249 -7.50 3.66 0.53
CA GLU A 249 -7.87 5.00 0.05
C GLU A 249 -6.68 5.98 0.13
N ALA A 250 -5.94 5.96 1.25
CA ALA A 250 -4.75 6.82 1.41
C ALA A 250 -3.59 6.44 0.46
N LEU A 251 -3.41 5.15 0.18
CA LEU A 251 -2.40 4.68 -0.77
C LEU A 251 -2.77 5.04 -2.22
N GLU A 252 -4.06 5.01 -2.54
CA GLU A 252 -4.57 5.42 -3.86
C GLU A 252 -4.30 6.90 -4.09
N GLN A 253 -4.57 7.77 -3.12
CA GLN A 253 -4.20 9.19 -3.17
C GLN A 253 -2.68 9.40 -3.34
N GLN A 254 -1.84 8.63 -2.63
CA GLN A 254 -0.39 8.72 -2.80
C GLN A 254 0.07 8.30 -4.20
N ASN A 255 -0.57 7.30 -4.81
CA ASN A 255 -0.25 6.88 -6.17
C ASN A 255 -0.62 7.96 -7.19
N ASP A 256 -1.76 8.63 -7.01
CA ASP A 256 -2.17 9.75 -7.86
C ASP A 256 -1.19 10.93 -7.77
N ASP A 257 -0.77 11.29 -6.55
CA ASP A 257 0.26 12.34 -6.32
C ASP A 257 1.60 11.98 -6.98
N LEU A 258 2.02 10.72 -6.89
CA LEU A 258 3.24 10.24 -7.53
C LEU A 258 3.13 10.25 -9.05
N ALA A 259 1.98 9.87 -9.60
CA ALA A 259 1.72 9.90 -11.03
C ALA A 259 1.79 11.35 -11.56
N GLN A 260 1.19 12.30 -10.84
CA GLN A 260 1.26 13.73 -11.19
C GLN A 260 2.71 14.24 -11.17
N LYS A 261 3.47 14.00 -10.09
CA LYS A 261 4.89 14.38 -10.01
C LYS A 261 5.72 13.77 -11.13
N THR A 262 5.44 12.52 -11.50
CA THR A 262 6.15 11.85 -12.59
C THR A 262 5.88 12.53 -13.93
N SER A 263 4.64 12.96 -14.18
CA SER A 263 4.27 13.73 -15.37
C SER A 263 4.95 15.10 -15.41
N GLU A 264 4.98 15.83 -14.29
CA GLU A 264 5.67 17.12 -14.18
C GLU A 264 7.17 17.00 -14.44
N LEU A 265 7.82 16.00 -13.85
CA LEU A 265 9.25 15.74 -14.06
C LEU A 265 9.55 15.35 -15.51
N CYS A 266 8.67 14.57 -16.15
CA CYS A 266 8.78 14.23 -17.57
C CYS A 266 8.75 15.48 -18.45
N GLY A 267 7.85 16.43 -18.16
CA GLY A 267 7.79 17.72 -18.85
C GLY A 267 9.08 18.54 -18.70
N GLN A 268 9.63 18.61 -17.48
CA GLN A 268 10.90 19.30 -17.23
C GLN A 268 12.08 18.68 -17.98
N VAL A 269 12.13 17.35 -18.06
CA VAL A 269 13.19 16.65 -18.82
C VAL A 269 13.10 16.97 -20.31
N GLN A 270 11.91 16.98 -20.89
CA GLN A 270 11.71 17.34 -22.30
C GLN A 270 12.13 18.79 -22.58
N GLU A 271 11.82 19.71 -21.68
CA GLU A 271 12.23 21.11 -21.81
C GLU A 271 13.76 21.26 -21.73
N MET A 272 14.40 20.54 -20.80
CA MET A 272 15.85 20.51 -20.68
C MET A 272 16.53 19.90 -21.91
N GLU A 273 15.97 18.84 -22.49
CA GLU A 273 16.45 18.26 -23.75
C GLU A 273 16.36 19.25 -24.91
N ALA A 274 15.26 19.99 -25.02
CA ALA A 274 15.09 21.02 -26.04
C ALA A 274 16.14 22.14 -25.91
N GLN A 275 16.36 22.64 -24.69
CA GLN A 275 17.38 23.65 -24.41
C GLN A 275 18.79 23.13 -24.73
N ASN A 276 19.09 21.87 -24.38
CA ASN A 276 20.40 21.27 -24.64
C ASN A 276 20.65 21.13 -26.15
N ASN A 277 19.63 20.72 -26.93
CA ASN A 277 19.73 20.66 -28.39
C ASN A 277 19.99 22.03 -29.00
N GLU A 278 19.37 23.10 -28.49
CA GLU A 278 19.62 24.46 -28.95
C GLU A 278 21.06 24.92 -28.65
N LEU A 279 21.57 24.62 -27.44
CA LEU A 279 22.96 24.91 -27.09
C LEU A 279 23.96 24.17 -27.99
N VAL A 280 23.68 22.91 -28.35
CA VAL A 280 24.50 22.15 -29.30
C VAL A 280 24.53 22.82 -30.67
N LEU A 281 23.38 23.30 -31.17
CA LEU A 281 23.29 24.03 -32.44
C LEU A 281 24.10 25.34 -32.40
N GLN A 282 24.03 26.07 -31.29
CA GLN A 282 24.82 27.30 -31.10
C GLN A 282 26.33 27.01 -31.07
N ALA A 283 26.74 25.93 -30.39
CA ALA A 283 28.14 25.50 -30.34
C ALA A 283 28.68 25.10 -31.72
N GLN A 284 27.88 24.41 -32.54
CA GLN A 284 28.24 24.09 -33.93
C GLN A 284 28.45 25.35 -34.76
N LYS A 285 27.52 26.31 -34.67
CA LYS A 285 27.64 27.59 -35.39
C LYS A 285 28.87 28.39 -34.99
N LEU A 286 29.20 28.42 -33.69
CA LEU A 286 30.43 29.06 -33.21
C LEU A 286 31.68 28.36 -33.74
N THR A 287 31.66 27.04 -33.85
CA THR A 287 32.77 26.25 -34.39
C THR A 287 33.03 26.61 -35.86
N GLU A 288 31.98 26.68 -36.68
CA GLU A 288 32.09 27.13 -38.09
C GLU A 288 32.67 28.55 -38.21
N GLN A 289 32.24 29.48 -37.32
CA GLN A 289 32.78 30.84 -37.31
C GLN A 289 34.26 30.90 -36.95
N ILE A 290 34.72 30.03 -36.04
CA ILE A 290 36.14 29.92 -35.68
C ILE A 290 36.95 29.42 -36.89
N GLU A 291 36.49 28.35 -37.55
CA GLU A 291 37.15 27.81 -38.75
C GLU A 291 37.27 28.85 -39.87
N GLU A 292 36.21 29.63 -40.11
CA GLU A 292 36.22 30.72 -41.10
C GLU A 292 37.23 31.82 -40.72
N ALA A 293 37.30 32.19 -39.44
CA ALA A 293 38.25 33.18 -38.94
C ALA A 293 39.70 32.69 -39.07
N GLU A 294 39.98 31.43 -38.74
CA GLU A 294 41.30 30.82 -38.89
C GLU A 294 41.74 30.77 -40.36
N ALA A 295 40.83 30.45 -41.28
CA ALA A 295 41.09 30.47 -42.73
C ALA A 295 41.45 31.89 -43.22
N LYS A 296 40.71 32.91 -42.77
CA LYS A 296 41.01 34.32 -43.08
C LYS A 296 42.35 34.75 -42.49
N GLU A 297 42.68 34.34 -41.27
CA GLU A 297 43.99 34.63 -40.66
C GLU A 297 45.12 33.99 -41.47
N LYS A 298 44.97 32.73 -41.89
CA LYS A 298 45.96 32.05 -42.72
C LYS A 298 46.17 32.76 -44.05
N ALA A 299 45.10 33.16 -44.73
CA ALA A 299 45.19 33.94 -45.98
C ALA A 299 45.90 35.28 -45.76
N ALA A 300 45.60 35.98 -44.66
CA ALA A 300 46.28 37.22 -44.30
C ALA A 300 47.79 37.01 -44.03
N LYS A 301 48.16 35.92 -43.35
CA LYS A 301 49.57 35.54 -43.12
C LYS A 301 50.30 35.24 -44.43
N GLU A 302 49.66 34.55 -45.38
CA GLU A 302 50.27 34.29 -46.70
C GLU A 302 50.47 35.57 -47.52
N VAL A 303 49.53 36.52 -47.47
CA VAL A 303 49.70 37.84 -48.10
C VAL A 303 50.85 38.61 -47.47
N LEU A 304 50.97 38.60 -46.14
CA LEU A 304 52.10 39.21 -45.44
C LEU A 304 53.44 38.57 -45.84
N ALA A 305 53.49 37.24 -45.95
CA ALA A 305 54.70 36.53 -46.37
C ALA A 305 55.11 36.86 -47.82
N LYS A 306 54.15 36.96 -48.76
CA LYS A 306 54.42 37.38 -50.16
C LYS A 306 54.92 38.82 -50.26
N HIS A 307 54.53 39.68 -49.33
CA HIS A 307 54.93 41.08 -49.27
C HIS A 307 56.09 41.36 -48.31
N ASP A 308 56.69 40.32 -47.70
CA ASP A 308 57.94 40.44 -46.92
C ASP A 308 59.15 40.58 -47.86
N LEU A 309 59.03 41.50 -48.82
CA LEU A 309 60.05 41.98 -49.74
C LEU A 309 61.17 42.74 -49.02
N ARG A 310 61.17 42.79 -47.67
CA ARG A 310 62.01 43.67 -46.87
C ARG A 310 63.48 43.48 -47.21
N ALA A 311 63.99 42.24 -47.23
CA ALA A 311 65.41 42.01 -47.51
C ALA A 311 65.82 42.34 -48.96
N GLU A 312 65.03 41.95 -49.96
CA GLU A 312 65.36 42.21 -51.37
C GLU A 312 65.18 43.67 -51.77
N THR A 313 64.10 44.33 -51.33
CA THR A 313 63.89 45.76 -51.58
C THR A 313 64.92 46.62 -50.86
N PHE A 314 65.32 46.29 -49.62
CA PHE A 314 66.41 47.03 -48.95
C PHE A 314 67.74 46.89 -49.69
N LYS A 315 68.04 45.72 -50.27
CA LYS A 315 69.26 45.49 -51.05
C LYS A 315 69.23 46.28 -52.37
N MET A 316 68.08 46.33 -53.05
CA MET A 316 67.90 47.07 -54.30
C MET A 316 67.97 48.59 -54.07
N ILE A 317 67.26 49.10 -53.06
CA ILE A 317 67.31 50.51 -52.64
C ILE A 317 68.74 50.91 -52.27
N SER A 318 69.47 50.07 -51.52
CA SER A 318 70.86 50.38 -51.14
C SER A 318 71.79 50.48 -52.34
N LYS A 319 71.58 49.64 -53.36
CA LYS A 319 72.39 49.63 -54.59
C LYS A 319 72.15 50.90 -55.42
N GLU A 320 70.90 51.34 -55.49
CA GLU A 320 70.49 52.51 -56.27
C GLU A 320 70.89 53.82 -55.59
N VAL A 321 70.72 53.91 -54.26
CA VAL A 321 71.22 55.04 -53.44
C VAL A 321 72.74 55.16 -53.52
N ALA A 322 73.48 54.05 -53.53
CA ALA A 322 74.94 54.08 -53.69
C ALA A 322 75.37 54.62 -55.07
N ALA A 323 74.64 54.27 -56.13
CA ALA A 323 74.90 54.77 -57.48
C ALA A 323 74.62 56.28 -57.61
N GLU A 324 73.49 56.76 -57.09
CA GLU A 324 73.16 58.19 -57.05
C GLU A 324 74.14 58.99 -56.18
N THR A 325 74.53 58.47 -55.01
CA THR A 325 75.49 59.13 -54.12
C THR A 325 76.86 59.31 -54.79
N LYS A 326 77.29 58.34 -55.60
CA LYS A 326 78.55 58.41 -56.36
C LYS A 326 78.46 59.45 -57.49
N SER A 327 77.32 59.49 -58.20
CA SER A 327 77.03 60.52 -59.21
C SER A 327 76.99 61.93 -58.62
N MET A 328 76.47 62.10 -57.41
CA MET A 328 76.39 63.41 -56.76
C MET A 328 77.75 63.91 -56.25
N LYS A 329 78.60 63.03 -55.71
CA LYS A 329 79.96 63.39 -55.26
C LYS A 329 80.86 63.90 -56.39
N SER A 330 80.66 63.44 -57.63
CA SER A 330 81.44 63.91 -58.79
C SER A 330 80.99 65.28 -59.34
N VAL A 331 79.82 65.78 -58.92
CA VAL A 331 79.27 67.08 -59.36
C VAL A 331 79.63 68.21 -58.38
N ALA A 332 80.02 67.85 -57.16
CA ALA A 332 80.51 68.74 -56.12
C ALA A 332 81.95 69.21 -56.41
N VAL A 333 82.14 70.51 -56.66
CA VAL A 333 83.49 71.09 -56.84
C VAL A 333 83.93 71.80 -55.55
N PRO A 334 85.05 71.41 -54.92
CA PRO A 334 85.55 72.04 -53.70
C PRO A 334 85.96 73.50 -53.97
N MET A 335 85.59 74.42 -53.09
CA MET A 335 86.18 75.76 -53.04
C MET A 335 87.09 75.89 -51.82
N THR A 336 88.29 76.42 -52.01
CA THR A 336 89.16 76.85 -50.91
C THR A 336 88.70 78.23 -50.43
N ASN A 337 88.37 78.34 -49.15
CA ASN A 337 87.91 79.58 -48.55
C ASN A 337 89.08 80.27 -47.84
N LEU A 338 89.28 81.58 -48.08
CA LEU A 338 90.44 82.33 -47.60
C LEU A 338 90.26 82.92 -46.19
N PHE A 339 89.05 82.86 -45.60
CA PHE A 339 88.78 83.25 -44.21
C PHE A 339 87.64 82.41 -43.62
N GLY A 340 87.97 81.34 -42.88
CA GLY A 340 87.02 80.54 -42.08
C GLY A 340 87.19 79.02 -42.23
N SER A 341 87.09 78.27 -41.12
CA SER A 341 87.39 76.83 -41.01
C SER A 341 86.32 75.87 -41.56
N GLU A 342 85.44 76.32 -42.45
CA GLU A 342 84.37 75.50 -43.02
C GLU A 342 84.60 75.25 -44.52
N GLU A 343 84.42 74.00 -44.96
CA GLU A 343 84.55 73.58 -46.36
C GLU A 343 83.30 73.92 -47.16
N TYR A 344 83.47 74.60 -48.30
CA TYR A 344 82.38 74.98 -49.20
C TYR A 344 82.45 74.21 -50.51
N VAL A 345 81.29 73.84 -51.05
CA VAL A 345 81.16 73.12 -52.31
C VAL A 345 80.20 73.88 -53.24
N LYS A 346 80.62 74.10 -54.50
CA LYS A 346 79.72 74.68 -55.52
C LYS A 346 78.95 73.58 -56.23
N VAL A 347 77.63 73.70 -56.28
CA VAL A 347 76.73 72.76 -56.97
C VAL A 347 75.78 73.55 -57.88
N LYS A 348 75.41 73.01 -59.05
CA LYS A 348 74.40 73.63 -59.93
C LYS A 348 73.04 73.66 -59.23
N LYS A 349 72.26 74.72 -59.43
CA LYS A 349 70.95 74.92 -58.78
C LYS A 349 69.96 73.77 -59.03
N SER A 350 69.98 73.18 -60.22
CA SER A 350 69.16 72.01 -60.55
C SER A 350 69.52 70.77 -59.72
N ASP A 351 70.81 70.57 -59.47
CA ASP A 351 71.30 69.42 -58.70
C ASP A 351 71.15 69.67 -57.19
N TRP A 352 71.30 70.92 -56.74
CA TRP A 352 70.94 71.33 -55.38
C TRP A 352 69.46 71.08 -55.07
N ASN A 353 68.55 71.44 -55.99
CA ASN A 353 67.12 71.18 -55.81
C ASN A 353 66.80 69.67 -55.76
N LYS A 354 67.52 68.83 -56.51
CA LYS A 354 67.37 67.36 -56.41
C LYS A 354 67.84 66.82 -55.06
N ILE A 355 68.95 67.33 -54.51
CA ILE A 355 69.41 66.99 -53.15
C ILE A 355 68.34 67.37 -52.13
N LEU A 356 67.77 68.57 -52.26
CA LEU A 356 66.76 69.09 -51.34
C LEU A 356 65.44 68.29 -51.42
N ASP A 357 65.02 67.88 -52.61
CA ASP A 357 63.83 67.03 -52.81
C ASP A 357 64.05 65.61 -52.26
N ALA A 358 65.22 65.01 -52.48
CA ALA A 358 65.58 63.72 -51.90
C ALA A 358 65.62 63.78 -50.37
N PHE A 359 66.18 64.86 -49.79
CA PHE A 359 66.19 65.09 -48.35
C PHE A 359 64.78 65.28 -47.79
N SER A 360 63.95 66.09 -48.44
CA SER A 360 62.53 66.29 -48.08
C SER A 360 61.75 64.96 -48.05
N LYS A 361 61.93 64.11 -49.07
CA LYS A 361 61.33 62.77 -49.13
C LYS A 361 61.85 61.85 -48.03
N ALA A 362 63.14 61.90 -47.72
CA ALA A 362 63.73 61.11 -46.64
C ALA A 362 63.21 61.52 -45.25
N VAL A 363 63.12 62.83 -44.98
CA VAL A 363 62.54 63.37 -43.74
C VAL A 363 61.07 62.97 -43.62
N SER A 364 60.30 63.05 -44.70
CA SER A 364 58.90 62.64 -44.73
C SER A 364 58.73 61.13 -44.48
N ARG A 365 59.61 60.30 -45.04
CA ARG A 365 59.62 58.84 -44.79
C ARG A 365 59.98 58.52 -43.35
N ASN A 366 60.98 59.20 -42.78
CA ASN A 366 61.37 59.01 -41.37
C ASN A 366 60.23 59.38 -40.43
N HIS A 367 59.49 60.45 -40.73
CA HIS A 367 58.30 60.82 -39.96
C HIS A 367 57.19 59.76 -40.02
N LEU A 368 56.97 59.13 -41.19
CA LEU A 368 56.03 58.02 -41.33
C LEU A 368 56.49 56.77 -40.57
N LEU A 369 57.79 56.44 -40.61
CA LEU A 369 58.36 55.32 -39.85
C LEU A 369 58.16 55.51 -38.35
N GLU A 370 58.46 56.71 -37.84
CA GLU A 370 58.25 57.05 -36.42
C GLU A 370 56.77 56.90 -36.01
N LYS A 371 55.84 57.26 -36.91
CA LYS A 371 54.39 57.07 -36.68
C LYS A 371 54.00 55.59 -36.61
N TYR A 372 54.57 54.74 -37.45
CA TYR A 372 54.31 53.29 -37.41
C TYR A 372 54.97 52.62 -36.21
N GLU A 373 56.18 53.02 -35.82
CA GLU A 373 56.85 52.54 -34.61
C GLU A 373 56.01 52.85 -33.36
N LYS A 374 55.46 54.06 -33.24
CA LYS A 374 54.54 54.41 -32.15
C LYS A 374 53.27 53.54 -32.14
N LYS A 375 52.74 53.19 -33.31
CA LYS A 375 51.56 52.33 -33.43
C LYS A 375 51.86 50.88 -33.06
N ILE A 376 53.01 50.36 -33.49
CA ILE A 376 53.50 49.02 -33.15
C ILE A 376 53.71 48.91 -31.63
N PHE A 377 54.41 49.88 -31.03
CA PHE A 377 54.60 49.95 -29.59
C PHE A 377 53.27 49.96 -28.82
N GLY A 378 52.28 50.70 -29.32
CA GLY A 378 50.93 50.70 -28.74
C GLY A 378 50.21 49.35 -28.83
N LEU A 379 50.42 48.59 -29.90
CA LEU A 379 49.86 47.24 -30.07
C LEU A 379 50.58 46.22 -29.18
N GLU A 380 51.90 46.26 -29.10
CA GLU A 380 52.69 45.39 -28.22
C GLU A 380 52.29 45.57 -26.75
N LYS A 381 52.06 46.81 -26.32
CA LYS A 381 51.57 47.09 -24.96
C LYS A 381 50.17 46.49 -24.72
N LYS A 382 49.27 46.53 -25.70
CA LYS A 382 47.94 45.90 -25.58
C LYS A 382 48.05 44.38 -25.48
N THR A 383 48.90 43.76 -26.29
CA THR A 383 49.14 42.32 -26.24
C THR A 383 49.70 41.89 -24.89
N ALA A 384 50.63 42.65 -24.33
CA ALA A 384 51.18 42.38 -22.99
C ALA A 384 50.12 42.47 -21.89
N VAL A 385 49.22 43.47 -21.95
CA VAL A 385 48.11 43.61 -21.00
C VAL A 385 47.12 42.44 -21.10
N LEU A 386 46.74 42.04 -22.32
CA LEU A 386 45.85 40.90 -22.53
C LEU A 386 46.47 39.59 -22.05
N ALA A 387 47.78 39.39 -22.28
CA ALA A 387 48.49 38.21 -21.78
C ALA A 387 48.50 38.14 -20.24
N ASP A 388 48.74 39.27 -19.56
CA ASP A 388 48.68 39.35 -18.09
C ASP A 388 47.26 39.08 -17.56
N GLN A 389 46.23 39.57 -18.24
CA GLN A 389 44.84 39.28 -17.88
C GLN A 389 44.49 37.79 -18.02
N VAL A 390 44.90 37.15 -19.11
CA VAL A 390 44.71 35.70 -19.30
C VAL A 390 45.42 34.91 -18.21
N GLU A 391 46.63 35.30 -17.84
CA GLU A 391 47.39 34.63 -16.78
C GLU A 391 46.72 34.78 -15.41
N LYS A 392 46.19 35.97 -15.10
CA LYS A 392 45.38 36.20 -13.87
C LYS A 392 44.14 35.32 -13.83
N LEU A 393 43.43 35.19 -14.95
CA LEU A 393 42.26 34.31 -15.05
C LEU A 393 42.62 32.83 -14.84
N LYS A 394 43.73 32.37 -15.44
CA LYS A 394 44.24 31.01 -15.23
C LYS A 394 44.56 30.75 -13.75
N ARG A 395 45.26 31.68 -13.08
CA ARG A 395 45.54 31.57 -11.64
C ARG A 395 44.29 31.60 -10.79
N PHE A 396 43.29 32.42 -11.14
CA PHE A 396 42.01 32.44 -10.44
C PHE A 396 41.32 31.08 -10.50
N VAL A 397 41.21 30.50 -11.71
CA VAL A 397 40.62 29.17 -11.92
C VAL A 397 41.37 28.09 -11.13
N ALA A 398 42.71 28.12 -11.13
CA ALA A 398 43.53 27.18 -10.37
C ALA A 398 43.39 27.37 -8.85
N SER A 399 43.47 28.61 -8.34
CA SER A 399 43.40 28.92 -6.90
C SER A 399 42.05 28.58 -6.26
N ARG A 400 40.98 28.59 -7.06
CA ARG A 400 39.63 28.26 -6.62
C ARG A 400 39.29 26.78 -6.84
N GLY A 401 40.23 25.98 -7.36
CA GLY A 401 40.01 24.57 -7.71
C GLY A 401 38.90 24.40 -8.77
N LEU A 402 38.58 25.46 -9.52
CA LEU A 402 37.43 25.46 -10.44
C LEU A 402 37.64 24.50 -11.60
N GLY A 403 38.89 24.30 -12.03
CA GLY A 403 39.23 23.31 -13.05
C GLY A 403 39.02 21.87 -12.56
N GLU A 404 39.46 21.55 -11.35
CA GLU A 404 39.34 20.21 -10.75
C GLU A 404 37.89 19.89 -10.40
N THR A 405 37.17 20.84 -9.79
CA THR A 405 35.74 20.70 -9.48
C THR A 405 34.89 20.55 -10.75
N PHE A 406 35.22 21.23 -11.84
CA PHE A 406 34.54 21.03 -13.13
C PHE A 406 34.80 19.64 -13.71
N VAL A 407 36.05 19.13 -13.62
CA VAL A 407 36.37 17.77 -14.05
C VAL A 407 35.69 16.72 -13.17
N GLU A 408 35.59 16.93 -11.86
CA GLU A 408 34.83 16.05 -10.96
C GLU A 408 33.33 16.09 -11.23
N PHE A 409 32.77 17.26 -11.54
CA PHE A 409 31.39 17.41 -11.96
C PHE A 409 31.10 16.65 -13.27
N LEU A 410 32.00 16.71 -14.25
CA LEU A 410 31.86 15.91 -15.47
C LEU A 410 31.97 14.39 -15.18
N LYS A 411 32.78 13.98 -14.20
CA LYS A 411 32.84 12.58 -13.74
C LYS A 411 31.58 12.16 -12.98
N SER A 412 30.93 13.06 -12.24
CA SER A 412 29.69 12.74 -11.52
C SER A 412 28.48 12.59 -12.45
N LEU A 413 28.52 13.22 -13.63
CA LEU A 413 27.55 13.05 -14.70
C LEU A 413 27.75 11.76 -15.52
N ALA A 414 28.87 11.04 -15.34
CA ALA A 414 29.09 9.77 -16.01
C ALA A 414 28.12 8.69 -15.50
N PRO A 415 27.53 7.86 -16.37
CA PRO A 415 26.53 6.88 -15.98
C PRO A 415 27.12 5.85 -14.99
N LYS A 416 26.57 5.84 -13.76
CA LYS A 416 26.97 4.89 -12.71
C LYS A 416 26.72 3.45 -13.17
N THR A 417 27.69 2.58 -12.91
CA THR A 417 27.53 1.13 -13.14
C THR A 417 26.48 0.54 -12.20
N MET A 418 25.82 -0.55 -12.60
CA MET A 418 24.82 -1.23 -11.76
C MET A 418 25.37 -1.65 -10.39
N LYS A 419 26.67 -1.96 -10.30
CA LYS A 419 27.34 -2.30 -9.05
C LYS A 419 27.41 -1.11 -8.08
N GLN A 420 27.76 0.08 -8.59
CA GLN A 420 27.79 1.31 -7.80
C GLN A 420 26.39 1.75 -7.36
N LYS A 421 25.38 1.62 -8.24
CA LYS A 421 23.97 1.88 -7.86
C LYS A 421 23.49 0.99 -6.72
N LEU A 422 23.93 -0.27 -6.69
CA LEU A 422 23.59 -1.22 -5.62
C LEU A 422 24.32 -0.90 -4.30
N GLU A 423 25.56 -0.42 -4.35
CA GLU A 423 26.30 0.04 -3.17
C GLU A 423 25.72 1.32 -2.58
N ASP A 424 25.38 2.30 -3.42
CA ASP A 424 24.73 3.55 -3.00
C ASP A 424 23.39 3.25 -2.29
N ALA A 425 22.55 2.39 -2.88
CA ALA A 425 21.28 1.98 -2.26
C ALA A 425 21.46 1.27 -0.91
N LYS A 426 22.57 0.53 -0.72
CA LYS A 426 22.90 -0.10 0.56
C LYS A 426 23.33 0.94 1.60
N LEU A 427 24.11 1.94 1.19
CA LEU A 427 24.52 3.03 2.07
C LEU A 427 23.33 3.90 2.49
N ASP A 428 22.45 4.26 1.55
CA ASP A 428 21.21 5.00 1.84
C ASP A 428 20.31 4.23 2.81
N ALA A 429 20.19 2.91 2.64
CA ALA A 429 19.43 2.07 3.57
C ALA A 429 20.06 2.04 4.97
N VAL A 430 21.38 2.05 5.07
CA VAL A 430 22.10 2.10 6.37
C VAL A 430 21.92 3.47 7.03
N GLU A 431 22.05 4.56 6.27
CA GLU A 431 21.89 5.92 6.78
C GLU A 431 20.46 6.19 7.24
N HIS A 432 19.46 5.81 6.43
CA HIS A 432 18.05 5.89 6.80
C HIS A 432 17.75 5.10 8.08
N ASN A 433 18.32 3.89 8.21
CA ASN A 433 18.18 3.11 9.44
C ASN A 433 18.87 3.75 10.66
N CYS A 434 19.99 4.43 10.46
CA CYS A 434 20.71 5.14 11.52
C CYS A 434 19.93 6.38 11.98
N GLN A 435 19.41 7.19 11.04
CA GLN A 435 18.58 8.35 11.34
C GLN A 435 17.30 7.96 12.08
N ARG A 436 16.66 6.85 11.67
CA ARG A 436 15.47 6.31 12.35
C ARG A 436 15.77 5.90 13.80
N LYS A 437 16.90 5.23 14.05
CA LYS A 437 17.34 4.87 15.41
C LYS A 437 17.62 6.10 16.27
N ASN A 438 18.26 7.13 15.71
CA ASN A 438 18.53 8.38 16.43
C ASN A 438 17.26 9.15 16.76
N GLN A 439 16.27 9.20 15.86
CA GLN A 439 14.95 9.79 16.13
C GLN A 439 14.20 9.02 17.23
N GLN A 440 14.22 7.69 17.21
CA GLN A 440 13.60 6.87 18.27
C GLN A 440 14.27 7.13 19.63
N ALA A 441 15.60 7.17 19.69
CA ALA A 441 16.34 7.45 20.93
C ALA A 441 16.08 8.87 21.47
N LEU A 442 15.94 9.88 20.59
CA LEU A 442 15.59 11.25 20.98
C LEU A 442 14.16 11.33 21.54
N THR A 443 13.23 10.59 20.93
CA THR A 443 11.83 10.53 21.37
C THR A 443 11.69 9.84 22.73
N GLU A 444 12.45 8.77 22.97
CA GLU A 444 12.50 8.09 24.27
C GLU A 444 13.13 8.97 25.35
N LYS A 445 14.21 9.69 25.05
CA LYS A 445 14.79 10.67 25.98
C LYS A 445 13.77 11.75 26.35
N ASN A 446 13.10 12.36 25.37
CA ASN A 446 12.11 13.42 25.64
C ASN A 446 10.94 12.92 26.49
N LYS A 447 10.47 11.67 26.30
CA LYS A 447 9.44 11.07 27.15
C LYS A 447 9.91 10.85 28.58
N ARG A 448 11.18 10.51 28.79
CA ARG A 448 11.77 10.29 30.12
C ARG A 448 11.92 11.59 30.90
N TRP A 449 12.34 12.67 30.24
CA TRP A 449 12.43 14.01 30.85
C TRP A 449 11.06 14.59 31.24
N GLN A 450 9.98 14.22 30.55
CA GLN A 450 8.60 14.63 30.91
C GLN A 450 8.01 13.84 32.09
N GLN A 451 8.64 12.73 32.52
CA GLN A 451 8.21 11.96 33.69
C GLN A 451 8.99 12.30 34.96
N GLU A 452 10.11 13.02 34.84
CA GLU A 452 10.99 13.41 35.96
C GLU A 452 10.83 14.89 36.38
N MET A 453 9.97 15.66 35.68
CA MET A 453 9.46 16.98 36.07
C MET A 453 8.00 16.85 36.51
#